data_AF-A0A395CZJ8-F1
#
_entry.id   AF-A0A395CZJ8-F1
#
_cell.length_a   1.000
_cell.length_b   1.000
_cell.length_c   1.000
_cell.angle_alpha   90.00
_cell.angle_beta   90.00
_cell.angle_gamma   90.00
#
_symmetry.space_group_name_H-M   'P 1'
#
loop_
_entity.id
_entity.type
_entity.pdbx_description
1 polymer ?
#
loop_
_entity_poly.entity_id
_entity_poly.type
_entity_poly.pdbx_seq_one_letter_code
_entity_poly.pdbx_strand_id
1 'polypeptide(L)'
;MKALARLFRVTAFKLSLAYLVLFAIGAGIVLARLETHVEDLLDEQTAETIDADIRGLSEQYSEGGIRQLVEVVERRVRAPGASLYLVTTFSGELVVGNIAALPPALPERSELVESLYQRRGETAARHRALMRLFILPGGFRLLVGHDLSDRKLLHRILGKALITSLFWLVAIGTLGGLFVARRILARLDVLSASARRIMAGDLKQRLPLMGADDELDRLAGNLNAMLERIDELMTGLREVSDNIAHDLKTPLTRLRNRADEVLRSDATNEQYREALTDMIEESDGLIRIFDALLMIARAEAGYCSDFLNEFDAG
;
A
#
# COMPACT_ATOMS: atom_id res chain seq x y z
N MET A 1 -22.32 -1.19 -10.44
CA MET A 1 -21.11 -1.52 -11.24
C MET A 1 -20.29 -0.31 -11.72
N LYS A 2 -20.89 0.78 -12.24
CA LYS A 2 -20.13 1.97 -12.72
C LYS A 2 -19.26 2.67 -11.65
N ALA A 3 -19.64 2.64 -10.36
CA ALA A 3 -18.85 3.20 -9.26
C ALA A 3 -17.56 2.40 -8.99
N LEU A 4 -17.59 1.06 -9.09
CA LEU A 4 -16.41 0.21 -8.92
C LEU A 4 -15.37 0.46 -10.03
N ALA A 5 -15.82 0.60 -11.27
CA ALA A 5 -14.94 0.89 -12.41
C ALA A 5 -14.33 2.31 -12.36
N ARG A 6 -14.92 3.24 -11.59
CA ARG A 6 -14.37 4.58 -11.38
C ARG A 6 -13.24 4.56 -10.34
N LEU A 7 -13.35 3.71 -9.31
CA LEU A 7 -12.30 3.48 -8.31
C LEU A 7 -10.99 2.96 -8.95
N PHE A 8 -11.07 2.04 -9.92
CA PHE A 8 -9.88 1.52 -10.61
C PHE A 8 -9.11 2.54 -11.47
N ARG A 9 -9.68 3.71 -11.76
CA ARG A 9 -8.99 4.78 -12.50
C ARG A 9 -8.11 5.66 -11.62
N VAL A 10 -8.27 5.58 -10.31
CA VAL A 10 -7.64 6.48 -9.35
C VAL A 10 -6.28 5.94 -8.95
N THR A 11 -5.24 6.76 -9.08
CA THR A 11 -3.84 6.38 -8.80
C THR A 11 -3.68 5.86 -7.37
N ALA A 12 -4.36 6.46 -6.40
CA ALA A 12 -4.37 6.02 -5.01
C ALA A 12 -4.91 4.59 -4.82
N PHE A 13 -5.95 4.20 -5.57
CA PHE A 13 -6.48 2.84 -5.50
C PHE A 13 -5.55 1.82 -6.18
N LYS A 14 -4.90 2.21 -7.28
CA LYS A 14 -3.89 1.36 -7.93
C LYS A 14 -2.68 1.14 -7.02
N LEU A 15 -2.21 2.19 -6.35
CA LEU A 15 -1.10 2.12 -5.40
C LEU A 15 -1.47 1.28 -4.17
N SER A 16 -2.65 1.47 -3.58
CA SER A 16 -3.07 0.66 -2.43
C SER A 16 -3.26 -0.81 -2.80
N LEU A 17 -3.80 -1.10 -3.98
CA LEU A 17 -3.89 -2.46 -4.51
C LEU A 17 -2.50 -3.07 -4.76
N ALA A 18 -1.56 -2.30 -5.33
CA ALA A 18 -0.19 -2.75 -5.54
C ALA A 18 0.53 -3.05 -4.22
N TYR A 19 0.38 -2.17 -3.21
CA TYR A 19 0.90 -2.41 -1.86
C TYR A 19 0.28 -3.65 -1.21
N LEU A 20 -1.04 -3.86 -1.37
CA LEU A 20 -1.71 -5.03 -0.84
C LEU A 20 -1.20 -6.31 -1.50
N VAL A 21 -1.02 -6.31 -2.82
CA VAL A 21 -0.45 -7.45 -3.56
C VAL A 21 0.99 -7.72 -3.11
N LEU A 22 1.83 -6.69 -3.02
CA LEU A 22 3.21 -6.83 -2.56
C LEU A 22 3.27 -7.36 -1.12
N PHE A 23 2.41 -6.84 -0.23
CA PHE A 23 2.32 -7.29 1.15
C PHE A 23 1.83 -8.74 1.25
N ALA A 24 0.84 -9.13 0.44
CA ALA A 24 0.35 -10.50 0.38
C ALA A 24 1.42 -11.48 -0.14
N ILE A 25 2.21 -11.06 -1.14
CA ILE A 25 3.36 -11.83 -1.64
C ILE A 25 4.42 -11.96 -0.53
N GLY A 26 4.78 -10.86 0.13
CA GLY A 26 5.77 -10.87 1.22
C GLY A 26 5.32 -11.74 2.39
N ALA A 27 4.07 -11.61 2.82
CA ALA A 27 3.48 -12.47 3.83
C ALA A 27 3.50 -13.95 3.39
N GLY A 28 3.11 -14.25 2.15
CA GLY A 28 3.17 -15.60 1.59
C GLY A 28 4.58 -16.20 1.62
N ILE A 29 5.60 -15.41 1.25
CA ILE A 29 7.00 -15.84 1.30
C ILE A 29 7.46 -16.12 2.74
N VAL A 30 7.14 -15.23 3.68
CA VAL A 30 7.50 -15.41 5.10
C VAL A 30 6.83 -16.67 5.67
N LEU A 31 5.56 -16.88 5.35
CA LEU A 31 4.81 -18.05 5.80
C LEU A 31 5.35 -19.35 5.19
N ALA A 32 5.68 -19.36 3.89
CA ALA A 32 6.31 -20.50 3.24
C ALA A 32 7.69 -20.81 3.84
N ARG A 33 8.49 -19.79 4.16
CA ARG A 33 9.78 -19.97 4.84
C ARG A 33 9.64 -20.51 6.26
N LEU A 34 8.60 -20.10 6.98
CA LEU A 34 8.31 -20.63 8.30
C LEU A 34 7.98 -22.12 8.24
N GLU A 35 7.21 -22.54 7.23
CA GLU A 35 6.87 -23.95 7.02
C GLU A 35 8.13 -24.81 6.78
N THR A 36 9.05 -24.37 5.92
CA THR A 36 10.29 -25.11 5.67
C THR A 36 11.22 -25.14 6.89
N HIS A 37 11.35 -24.03 7.64
CA HIS A 37 12.18 -24.00 8.85
C HIS A 37 11.67 -24.91 9.96
N VAL A 38 10.35 -25.09 10.07
CA VAL A 38 9.76 -26.02 11.04
C VAL A 38 10.05 -27.47 10.65
N GLU A 39 10.05 -27.81 9.35
CA GLU A 39 10.42 -29.15 8.88
C GLU A 39 11.89 -29.47 9.18
N ASP A 40 12.81 -28.57 8.83
CA ASP A 40 14.25 -28.75 9.03
C ASP A 40 14.61 -28.95 10.52
N LEU A 41 14.06 -28.12 11.41
CA LEU A 41 14.30 -28.22 12.85
C LEU A 41 13.81 -29.54 13.45
N LEU A 42 12.67 -30.06 12.98
CA LEU A 42 12.11 -31.29 13.50
C LEU A 42 12.88 -32.51 13.00
N ASP A 43 13.37 -32.50 11.75
CA ASP A 43 14.17 -33.60 11.19
C ASP A 43 15.53 -33.75 11.87
N GLU A 44 16.21 -32.63 12.14
CA GLU A 44 17.47 -32.64 12.90
C GLU A 44 17.29 -33.21 14.31
N GLN A 45 16.29 -32.74 15.06
CA GLN A 45 16.02 -33.26 16.42
C GLN A 45 15.67 -34.76 16.43
N THR A 46 14.98 -35.23 15.40
CA THR A 46 14.62 -36.65 15.28
C THR A 46 15.82 -37.50 14.93
N ALA A 47 16.71 -37.01 14.07
CA ALA A 47 17.96 -37.68 13.76
C ALA A 47 18.85 -37.81 15.01
N GLU A 48 18.99 -36.75 15.80
CA GLU A 48 19.74 -36.78 17.06
C GLU A 48 19.15 -37.78 18.07
N THR A 49 17.82 -37.83 18.17
CA THR A 49 17.12 -38.78 19.05
C THR A 49 17.35 -40.22 18.62
N ILE A 50 17.24 -40.50 17.32
CA ILE A 50 17.52 -41.83 16.75
C ILE A 50 18.97 -42.24 17.03
N ASP A 51 19.91 -41.31 16.92
CA ASP A 51 21.34 -41.57 17.15
C ASP A 51 21.68 -41.78 18.63
N ALA A 52 21.01 -41.08 19.54
CA ALA A 52 21.08 -41.36 20.96
C ALA A 52 20.54 -42.77 21.28
N ASP A 53 19.42 -43.15 20.68
CA ASP A 53 18.81 -44.47 20.88
C ASP A 53 19.66 -45.61 20.33
N ILE A 54 20.23 -45.45 19.12
CA ILE A 54 21.13 -46.45 18.52
C ILE A 54 22.36 -46.65 19.40
N ARG A 55 22.99 -45.56 19.87
CA ARG A 55 24.15 -45.63 20.76
C ARG A 55 23.82 -46.37 22.05
N GLY A 56 22.75 -45.99 22.74
CA GLY A 56 22.37 -46.62 24.01
C GLY A 56 21.99 -48.10 23.85
N LEU A 57 21.32 -48.49 22.76
CA LEU A 57 20.99 -49.89 22.49
C LEU A 57 22.21 -50.71 22.09
N SER A 58 23.15 -50.10 21.34
CA SER A 58 24.42 -50.75 20.99
C SER A 58 25.30 -51.00 22.23
N GLU A 59 25.34 -50.07 23.18
CA GLU A 59 26.06 -50.23 24.45
C GLU A 59 25.47 -51.39 25.26
N GLN A 60 24.14 -51.44 25.42
CA GLN A 60 23.48 -52.54 26.14
C GLN A 60 23.70 -53.91 25.49
N TYR A 61 23.77 -53.94 24.15
CA TYR A 61 24.13 -55.16 23.44
C TYR A 61 25.57 -55.57 23.71
N SER A 62 26.51 -54.62 23.80
CA SER A 62 27.90 -54.92 24.12
C SER A 62 28.10 -55.43 25.55
N GLU A 63 27.27 -54.99 26.51
CA GLU A 63 27.38 -55.35 27.92
C GLU A 63 26.74 -56.71 28.27
N GLY A 64 25.59 -57.06 27.68
CA GLY A 64 24.91 -58.35 27.98
C GLY A 64 24.27 -59.06 26.81
N GLY A 65 24.72 -58.73 25.60
CA GLY A 65 24.37 -59.46 24.38
C GLY A 65 22.91 -59.32 23.95
N ILE A 66 22.47 -60.23 23.08
CA ILE A 66 21.14 -60.16 22.44
C ILE A 66 20.00 -60.28 23.46
N ARG A 67 20.16 -61.03 24.55
CA ARG A 67 19.09 -61.20 25.56
C ARG A 67 18.78 -59.89 26.28
N GLN A 68 19.82 -59.16 26.71
CA GLN A 68 19.64 -57.85 27.37
C GLN A 68 19.06 -56.81 26.39
N LEU A 69 19.54 -56.79 25.14
CA LEU A 69 18.99 -55.94 24.10
C LEU A 69 17.49 -56.21 23.87
N VAL A 70 17.11 -57.48 23.78
CA VAL A 70 15.70 -57.86 23.59
C VAL A 70 14.83 -57.39 24.76
N GLU A 71 15.29 -57.57 25.99
CA GLU A 71 14.53 -57.12 27.17
C GLU A 71 14.31 -55.61 27.19
N VAL A 72 15.34 -54.81 26.85
CA VAL A 72 15.22 -53.36 26.82
C VAL A 72 14.33 -52.89 25.67
N VAL A 73 14.51 -53.45 24.47
CA VAL A 73 13.67 -53.14 23.31
C VAL A 73 12.22 -53.51 23.60
N GLU A 74 11.95 -54.66 24.22
CA GLU A 74 10.60 -55.08 24.57
C GLU A 74 9.94 -54.15 25.59
N ARG A 75 10.71 -53.67 26.58
CA ARG A 75 10.24 -52.66 27.55
C ARG A 75 9.89 -51.33 26.87
N ARG A 76 10.73 -50.88 25.94
CA ARG A 76 10.53 -49.63 25.17
C ARG A 76 9.38 -49.73 24.18
N VAL A 77 9.21 -50.88 23.52
CA VAL A 77 8.09 -51.16 22.60
C VAL A 77 6.73 -51.08 23.31
N ARG A 78 6.67 -51.46 24.59
CA ARG A 78 5.44 -51.35 25.40
C ARG A 78 5.16 -49.93 25.90
N ALA A 79 6.16 -49.04 25.89
CA ALA A 79 5.95 -47.65 26.28
C ALA A 79 5.19 -46.90 25.17
N PRO A 80 4.17 -46.09 25.50
CA PRO A 80 3.50 -45.26 24.51
C PRO A 80 4.48 -44.21 23.97
N GLY A 81 4.69 -44.21 22.65
CA GLY A 81 5.59 -43.28 21.98
C GLY A 81 5.62 -43.45 20.46
N ALA A 82 6.26 -42.50 19.79
CA ALA A 82 6.46 -42.51 18.34
C ALA A 82 7.73 -43.25 17.90
N SER A 83 8.55 -43.74 18.85
CA SER A 83 9.76 -44.51 18.55
C SER A 83 9.44 -45.92 18.06
N LEU A 84 10.17 -46.32 17.03
CA LEU A 84 10.05 -47.60 16.35
C LEU A 84 11.35 -48.37 16.51
N TYR A 85 11.23 -49.64 16.89
CA TYR A 85 12.36 -50.52 17.11
C TYR A 85 12.09 -51.86 16.44
N LEU A 86 13.10 -52.39 15.77
CA LEU A 86 13.06 -53.70 15.15
C LEU A 86 14.44 -54.34 15.19
N VAL A 87 14.53 -55.50 15.80
CA VAL A 87 15.73 -56.34 15.83
C VAL A 87 15.46 -57.58 14.99
N THR A 88 16.31 -57.82 14.00
CA THR A 88 16.23 -58.98 13.11
C THR A 88 17.56 -59.72 13.05
N THR A 89 17.51 -61.00 12.71
CA THR A 89 18.70 -61.78 12.37
C THR A 89 19.23 -61.39 10.99
N PHE A 90 20.41 -61.90 10.60
CA PHE A 90 20.96 -61.69 9.25
C PHE A 90 20.04 -62.22 8.14
N SER A 91 19.23 -63.25 8.42
CA SER A 91 18.22 -63.80 7.49
C SER A 91 16.94 -62.96 7.41
N GLY A 92 16.84 -61.86 8.16
CA GLY A 92 15.63 -61.02 8.22
C GLY A 92 14.53 -61.58 9.11
N GLU A 93 14.82 -62.62 9.92
CA GLU A 93 13.87 -63.17 10.88
C GLU A 93 13.70 -62.21 12.07
N LEU A 94 12.45 -61.97 12.45
CA LEU A 94 12.09 -61.05 13.52
C LEU A 94 12.46 -61.63 14.88
N VAL A 95 13.29 -60.92 15.65
CA VAL A 95 13.61 -61.27 17.03
C VAL A 95 12.68 -60.50 17.99
N VAL A 96 12.63 -59.17 17.87
CA VAL A 96 11.78 -58.30 18.69
C VAL A 96 11.51 -56.98 17.96
N GLY A 97 10.34 -56.38 18.15
CA GLY A 97 10.03 -55.06 17.59
C GLY A 97 8.55 -54.73 17.51
N ASN A 98 8.26 -53.44 17.27
CA ASN A 98 6.91 -52.90 17.05
C ASN A 98 6.56 -52.69 15.56
N ILE A 99 7.48 -53.04 14.65
CA ILE A 99 7.28 -53.02 13.20
C ILE A 99 6.99 -54.44 12.71
N ALA A 100 6.08 -54.60 11.75
CA ALA A 100 5.67 -55.90 11.22
C ALA A 100 6.75 -56.60 10.37
N ALA A 101 7.52 -55.84 9.59
CA ALA A 101 8.59 -56.35 8.73
C ALA A 101 9.62 -55.26 8.43
N LEU A 102 10.84 -55.68 8.06
CA LEU A 102 11.90 -54.78 7.59
C LEU A 102 11.47 -54.17 6.24
N PRO A 103 11.44 -52.82 6.09
CA PRO A 103 11.14 -52.20 4.81
C PRO A 103 12.18 -52.57 3.73
N PRO A 104 11.76 -52.90 2.50
CA PRO A 104 12.65 -53.42 1.45
C PRO A 104 13.61 -52.37 0.86
N ALA A 105 13.44 -51.09 1.18
CA ALA A 105 14.16 -49.96 0.57
C ALA A 105 15.22 -49.32 1.49
N LEU A 106 15.65 -50.02 2.56
CA LEU A 106 16.65 -49.48 3.48
C LEU A 106 18.06 -49.86 3.02
N PRO A 107 18.94 -48.89 2.71
CA PRO A 107 20.34 -49.17 2.44
C PRO A 107 21.00 -49.77 3.68
N GLU A 108 21.94 -50.71 3.47
CA GLU A 108 22.73 -51.30 4.56
C GLU A 108 23.74 -50.32 5.18
N ARG A 109 23.87 -49.12 4.60
CA ARG A 109 24.67 -48.02 5.14
C ARG A 109 23.85 -47.24 6.14
N SER A 110 24.51 -46.79 7.22
CA SER A 110 23.95 -46.06 8.38
C SER A 110 23.43 -44.65 8.04
N GLU A 111 22.66 -44.50 6.96
CA GLU A 111 21.99 -43.27 6.57
C GLU A 111 20.55 -43.25 7.12
N LEU A 112 20.06 -42.06 7.42
CA LEU A 112 18.64 -41.86 7.74
C LEU A 112 17.84 -41.97 6.44
N VAL A 113 16.79 -42.78 6.45
CA VAL A 113 15.92 -42.96 5.30
C VAL A 113 14.46 -42.83 5.73
N GLU A 114 13.71 -42.00 5.01
CA GLU A 114 12.26 -41.96 5.10
C GLU A 114 11.68 -43.18 4.37
N SER A 115 10.97 -44.05 5.10
CA SER A 115 10.37 -45.25 4.52
C SER A 115 8.95 -45.48 5.03
N LEU A 116 8.21 -46.31 4.29
CA LEU A 116 6.90 -46.78 4.70
C LEU A 116 7.06 -47.98 5.62
N TYR A 117 6.37 -47.96 6.75
CA TYR A 117 6.32 -49.07 7.68
C TYR A 117 4.88 -49.42 8.04
N GLN A 118 4.72 -50.63 8.56
CA GLN A 118 3.44 -51.13 9.07
C GLN A 118 3.63 -51.51 10.53
N ARG A 119 2.80 -50.91 11.41
CA ARG A 119 2.83 -51.19 12.85
C ARG A 119 2.32 -52.60 13.08
N ARG A 120 3.00 -53.35 13.96
CA ARG A 120 2.61 -54.71 14.31
C ARG A 120 1.23 -54.70 15.00
N GLY A 121 0.25 -55.39 14.41
CA GLY A 121 -1.14 -55.40 14.88
C GLY A 121 -2.12 -54.62 14.00
N GLU A 122 -1.63 -53.79 13.07
CA GLU A 122 -2.46 -53.09 12.07
C GLU A 122 -2.40 -53.79 10.72
N THR A 123 -3.56 -54.09 10.14
CA THR A 123 -3.64 -54.95 8.93
C THR A 123 -3.52 -54.19 7.62
N ALA A 124 -3.72 -52.86 7.60
CA ALA A 124 -3.80 -52.09 6.34
C ALA A 124 -3.16 -50.70 6.34
N ALA A 125 -2.89 -50.10 7.50
CA ALA A 125 -2.34 -48.75 7.55
C ALA A 125 -0.82 -48.77 7.34
N ARG A 126 -0.36 -48.08 6.29
CA ARG A 126 1.06 -47.81 6.07
C ARG A 126 1.37 -46.40 6.52
N HIS A 127 2.31 -46.29 7.45
CA HIS A 127 2.75 -45.03 8.04
C HIS A 127 4.11 -44.66 7.48
N ARG A 128 4.47 -43.37 7.55
CA ARG A 128 5.80 -42.91 7.18
C ARG A 128 6.62 -42.74 8.43
N ALA A 129 7.84 -43.26 8.40
CA ALA A 129 8.79 -43.09 9.48
C ALA A 129 10.15 -42.77 8.93
N LEU A 130 10.90 -42.03 9.73
CA LEU A 130 12.30 -41.78 9.49
C LEU A 130 13.08 -42.85 10.26
N MET A 131 13.90 -43.64 9.57
CA MET A 131 14.49 -44.86 10.11
C MET A 131 15.98 -44.95 9.76
N ARG A 132 16.75 -45.62 10.62
CA ARG A 132 18.16 -45.92 10.39
C ARG A 132 18.45 -47.36 10.76
N LEU A 133 19.11 -48.07 9.84
CA LEU A 133 19.54 -49.45 10.03
C LEU A 133 20.98 -49.48 10.55
N PHE A 134 21.21 -50.24 11.61
CA PHE A 134 22.51 -50.45 12.22
C PHE A 134 22.79 -51.94 12.36
N ILE A 135 24.00 -52.37 12.00
CA ILE A 135 24.41 -53.78 12.08
C ILE A 135 25.21 -53.96 13.37
N LEU A 136 24.72 -54.82 14.26
CA LEU A 136 25.35 -55.14 15.53
C LEU A 136 26.45 -56.20 15.34
N PRO A 137 27.48 -56.22 16.22
CA PRO A 137 28.49 -57.28 16.23
C PRO A 137 27.85 -58.66 16.40
N GLY A 138 27.99 -59.57 15.45
CA GLY A 138 27.29 -60.88 15.46
C GLY A 138 26.17 -61.02 14.41
N GLY A 139 26.02 -60.04 13.51
CA GLY A 139 25.16 -60.16 12.33
C GLY A 139 23.68 -59.86 12.58
N PHE A 140 23.33 -59.40 13.77
CA PHE A 140 22.00 -58.87 14.05
C PHE A 140 21.83 -57.48 13.46
N ARG A 141 20.63 -57.17 13.00
CA ARG A 141 20.25 -55.89 12.40
C ARG A 141 19.29 -55.19 13.34
N LEU A 142 19.68 -54.02 13.82
CA LEU A 142 18.88 -53.12 14.64
C LEU A 142 18.39 -51.96 13.78
N LEU A 143 17.07 -51.83 13.66
CA LEU A 143 16.40 -50.72 13.03
C LEU A 143 15.79 -49.86 14.13
N VAL A 144 16.16 -48.58 14.15
CA VAL A 144 15.55 -47.58 15.01
C VAL A 144 14.90 -46.54 14.10
N GLY A 145 13.70 -46.11 14.43
CA GLY A 145 13.03 -45.05 13.69
C GLY A 145 12.03 -44.27 14.53
N HIS A 146 11.43 -43.27 13.92
CA HIS A 146 10.42 -42.45 14.54
C HIS A 146 9.26 -42.20 13.56
N ASP A 147 8.03 -42.36 14.05
CA ASP A 147 6.81 -42.15 13.27
C ASP A 147 6.64 -40.65 12.92
N LEU A 148 6.44 -40.35 11.64
CA LEU A 148 6.21 -38.98 11.14
C LEU A 148 4.70 -38.65 11.04
N SER A 149 3.81 -39.56 11.47
CA SER A 149 2.36 -39.42 11.31
C SER A 149 1.79 -38.23 12.09
N ASP A 150 2.29 -37.95 13.29
CA ASP A 150 1.84 -36.81 14.11
C ASP A 150 2.21 -35.46 13.48
N ARG A 151 3.30 -35.42 12.69
CA ARG A 151 3.75 -34.20 12.00
C ARG A 151 2.79 -33.77 10.89
N LYS A 152 2.16 -34.72 10.19
CA LYS A 152 1.18 -34.39 9.14
C LYS A 152 -0.05 -33.67 9.70
N LEU A 153 -0.40 -33.95 10.95
CA LEU A 153 -1.53 -33.31 11.62
C LEU A 153 -1.17 -31.87 12.01
N LEU A 154 0.05 -31.66 12.53
CA LEU A 154 0.60 -30.32 12.79
C LEU A 154 0.73 -29.48 11.51
N HIS A 155 1.33 -30.01 10.44
CA HIS A 155 1.43 -29.30 9.15
C HIS A 155 0.05 -28.97 8.56
N ARG A 156 -0.94 -29.86 8.70
CA ARG A 156 -2.29 -29.59 8.21
C ARG A 156 -2.99 -28.51 9.02
N ILE A 157 -2.78 -28.44 10.34
CA ILE A 157 -3.31 -27.36 11.19
C ILE A 157 -2.62 -26.04 10.86
N LEU A 158 -1.29 -26.05 10.77
CA LEU A 158 -0.47 -24.89 10.41
C LEU A 158 -0.88 -24.38 9.02
N GLY A 159 -0.86 -25.21 7.98
CA GLY A 159 -1.24 -24.82 6.62
C GLY A 159 -2.66 -24.25 6.52
N LYS A 160 -3.62 -24.82 7.25
CA LYS A 160 -4.97 -24.25 7.35
C LYS A 160 -4.97 -22.88 8.03
N ALA A 161 -4.27 -22.75 9.16
CA ALA A 161 -4.13 -21.48 9.87
C ALA A 161 -3.50 -20.40 8.96
N LEU A 162 -2.47 -20.77 8.18
CA LEU A 162 -1.80 -19.90 7.21
C LEU A 162 -2.75 -19.42 6.12
N ILE A 163 -3.50 -20.32 5.48
CA ILE A 163 -4.48 -19.97 4.45
C ILE A 163 -5.56 -19.04 5.02
N THR A 164 -6.08 -19.35 6.21
CA THR A 164 -7.10 -18.50 6.86
C THR A 164 -6.55 -17.13 7.24
N SER A 165 -5.30 -17.05 7.70
CA SER A 165 -4.62 -15.78 8.00
C SER A 165 -4.44 -14.93 6.75
N LEU A 166 -3.94 -15.53 5.66
CA LEU A 166 -3.79 -14.84 4.37
C LEU A 166 -5.14 -14.35 3.83
N PHE A 167 -6.20 -15.16 3.96
CA PHE A 167 -7.55 -14.75 3.58
C PHE A 167 -8.00 -13.51 4.36
N TRP A 168 -7.86 -13.51 5.69
CA TRP A 168 -8.25 -12.37 6.53
C TRP A 168 -7.41 -11.14 6.24
N LEU A 169 -6.12 -11.29 6.00
CA LEU A 169 -5.23 -10.22 5.61
C LEU A 169 -5.70 -9.54 4.31
N VAL A 170 -5.98 -10.33 3.27
CA VAL A 170 -6.46 -9.82 1.98
C VAL A 170 -7.85 -9.20 2.13
N ALA A 171 -8.75 -9.83 2.89
CA ALA A 171 -10.11 -9.33 3.11
C ALA A 171 -10.10 -7.97 3.84
N ILE A 172 -9.38 -7.86 4.95
CA ILE A 172 -9.28 -6.63 5.74
C ILE A 172 -8.56 -5.54 4.95
N GLY A 173 -7.45 -5.87 4.29
CA GLY A 173 -6.71 -4.93 3.45
C GLY A 173 -7.57 -4.38 2.31
N THR A 174 -8.36 -5.23 1.66
CA THR A 174 -9.24 -4.82 0.55
C THR A 174 -10.36 -3.93 1.04
N LEU A 175 -11.01 -4.30 2.15
CA LEU A 175 -12.09 -3.51 2.75
C LEU A 175 -11.59 -2.15 3.25
N GLY A 176 -10.45 -2.12 3.94
CA GLY A 176 -9.80 -0.90 4.42
C GLY A 176 -9.39 0.02 3.26
N GLY A 177 -8.74 -0.54 2.23
CA GLY A 177 -8.36 0.19 1.03
C GLY A 177 -9.56 0.78 0.29
N LEU A 178 -10.65 0.03 0.15
CA LEU A 178 -11.90 0.52 -0.45
C LEU A 178 -12.54 1.64 0.37
N PHE A 179 -12.53 1.53 1.70
CA PHE A 179 -13.07 2.55 2.59
C PHE A 179 -12.30 3.87 2.47
N VAL A 180 -10.97 3.82 2.57
CA VAL A 180 -10.10 5.01 2.46
C VAL A 180 -10.22 5.64 1.07
N ALA A 181 -10.15 4.83 0.01
CA ALA A 181 -10.28 5.33 -1.37
C ALA A 181 -11.61 6.05 -1.58
N ARG A 182 -12.73 5.47 -1.13
CA ARG A 182 -14.05 6.11 -1.24
C ARG A 182 -14.12 7.42 -0.47
N ARG A 183 -13.54 7.49 0.74
CA ARG A 183 -13.51 8.71 1.54
C ARG A 183 -12.75 9.83 0.84
N ILE A 184 -11.55 9.56 0.31
CA ILE A 184 -10.73 10.54 -0.40
C ILE A 184 -11.41 10.99 -1.70
N LEU A 185 -11.97 10.07 -2.47
CA LEU A 185 -12.68 10.39 -3.72
C LEU A 185 -13.89 11.30 -3.49
N ALA A 186 -14.70 11.00 -2.48
CA ALA A 186 -15.84 11.85 -2.14
C ALA A 186 -15.41 13.28 -1.80
N ARG A 187 -14.27 13.43 -1.10
CA ARG A 187 -13.70 14.75 -0.79
C ARG A 187 -13.25 15.49 -2.05
N LEU A 188 -12.50 14.83 -2.93
CA LEU A 188 -12.05 15.40 -4.19
C LEU A 188 -13.21 15.79 -5.11
N ASP A 189 -14.30 15.01 -5.13
CA ASP A 189 -15.49 15.34 -5.92
C ASP A 189 -16.14 16.65 -5.44
N VAL A 190 -16.18 16.90 -4.13
CA VAL A 190 -16.71 18.15 -3.56
C VAL A 190 -15.82 19.35 -3.91
N LEU A 191 -14.50 19.21 -3.80
CA LEU A 191 -13.56 20.27 -4.19
C LEU A 191 -13.66 20.55 -5.70
N SER A 192 -13.68 19.51 -6.53
CA SER A 192 -13.79 19.62 -7.98
C SER A 192 -15.11 20.26 -8.43
N ALA A 193 -16.22 19.93 -7.77
CA ALA A 193 -17.51 20.53 -8.06
C ALA A 193 -17.53 22.02 -7.69
N SER A 194 -16.91 22.39 -6.56
CA SER A 194 -16.82 23.80 -6.13
C SER A 194 -15.88 24.60 -7.04
N ALA A 195 -14.73 24.06 -7.40
CA ALA A 195 -13.82 24.68 -8.38
C ALA A 195 -14.50 24.93 -9.73
N ARG A 196 -15.31 23.98 -10.23
CA ARG A 196 -16.07 24.15 -11.49
C ARG A 196 -17.10 25.29 -11.41
N ARG A 197 -17.75 25.49 -10.26
CA ARG A 197 -18.69 26.60 -10.06
C ARG A 197 -17.98 27.96 -10.02
N ILE A 198 -16.83 28.01 -9.36
CA ILE A 198 -15.99 29.21 -9.31
C ILE A 198 -15.51 29.57 -10.73
N MET A 199 -15.02 28.60 -11.51
CA MET A 199 -14.64 28.80 -12.92
C MET A 199 -15.81 29.25 -13.81
N ALA A 200 -17.06 28.96 -13.44
CA ALA A 200 -18.25 29.41 -14.17
C ALA A 200 -18.65 30.86 -13.85
N GLY A 201 -17.91 31.56 -12.98
CA GLY A 201 -18.09 32.99 -12.69
C GLY A 201 -18.52 33.32 -11.27
N ASP A 202 -18.78 32.34 -10.41
CA ASP A 202 -19.11 32.56 -9.00
C ASP A 202 -17.85 32.68 -8.13
N LEU A 203 -17.10 33.77 -8.33
CA LEU A 203 -15.84 34.07 -7.62
C LEU A 203 -16.02 34.37 -6.12
N LYS A 204 -17.26 34.60 -5.65
CA LYS A 204 -17.57 34.79 -4.23
C LYS A 204 -17.62 33.48 -3.46
N GLN A 205 -17.81 32.36 -4.17
CA GLN A 205 -17.77 31.05 -3.54
C GLN A 205 -16.33 30.71 -3.11
N ARG A 206 -16.23 30.00 -1.99
CA ARG A 206 -14.96 29.48 -1.45
C ARG A 206 -14.97 27.96 -1.48
N LEU A 207 -13.80 27.36 -1.58
CA LEU A 207 -13.63 25.92 -1.43
C LEU A 207 -13.86 25.53 0.03
N PRO A 208 -14.63 24.45 0.29
CA PRO A 208 -14.95 24.03 1.65
C PRO A 208 -13.73 23.41 2.33
N LEU A 209 -13.46 23.81 3.58
CA LEU A 209 -12.53 23.15 4.49
C LEU A 209 -13.27 22.03 5.23
N MET A 210 -12.77 20.80 5.16
CA MET A 210 -13.44 19.63 5.73
C MET A 210 -12.98 19.27 7.15
N GLY A 211 -12.12 20.10 7.75
CA GLY A 211 -11.73 20.02 9.16
C GLY A 211 -10.93 18.78 9.51
N ALA A 212 -10.26 18.18 8.52
CA ALA A 212 -9.36 17.06 8.73
C ALA A 212 -7.92 17.50 8.98
N ASP A 213 -7.61 18.78 8.72
CA ASP A 213 -6.28 19.35 8.83
C ASP A 213 -5.24 18.55 8.03
N ASP A 214 -5.68 18.04 6.88
CA ASP A 214 -4.88 17.25 5.96
C ASP A 214 -4.39 18.08 4.77
N GLU A 215 -3.62 17.46 3.88
CA GLU A 215 -3.05 18.13 2.71
C GLU A 215 -4.13 18.71 1.77
N LEU A 216 -5.34 18.14 1.76
CA LEU A 216 -6.44 18.67 0.95
C LEU A 216 -7.02 19.95 1.55
N ASP A 217 -7.14 20.04 2.88
CA ASP A 217 -7.56 21.27 3.56
C ASP A 217 -6.51 22.38 3.39
N ARG A 218 -5.21 22.06 3.47
CA ARG A 218 -4.14 23.04 3.18
C ARG A 218 -4.20 23.55 1.75
N LEU A 219 -4.41 22.68 0.77
CA LEU A 219 -4.58 23.08 -0.63
C LEU A 219 -5.83 23.96 -0.82
N ALA A 220 -6.95 23.61 -0.20
CA ALA A 220 -8.18 24.41 -0.25
C ALA A 220 -7.96 25.81 0.38
N GLY A 221 -7.22 25.90 1.48
CA GLY A 221 -6.81 27.17 2.08
C GLY A 221 -5.99 28.04 1.15
N ASN A 222 -4.95 27.49 0.52
CA ASN A 222 -4.11 28.23 -0.44
C ASN A 222 -4.90 28.70 -1.67
N LEU A 223 -5.77 27.84 -2.21
CA LEU A 223 -6.66 28.21 -3.32
C LEU A 223 -7.65 29.32 -2.91
N ASN A 224 -8.19 29.28 -1.70
CA ASN A 224 -9.06 30.34 -1.20
C ASN A 224 -8.33 31.68 -1.04
N ALA A 225 -7.08 31.68 -0.59
CA ALA A 225 -6.26 32.90 -0.52
C ALA A 225 -6.00 33.50 -1.93
N MET A 226 -5.73 32.66 -2.93
CA MET A 226 -5.64 33.13 -4.32
C MET A 226 -6.97 33.70 -4.83
N LEU A 227 -8.11 33.09 -4.49
CA LEU A 227 -9.43 33.61 -4.88
C LEU A 227 -9.75 34.95 -4.21
N GLU A 228 -9.34 35.12 -2.95
CA GLU A 228 -9.47 36.40 -2.24
C GLU A 228 -8.66 37.49 -2.94
N ARG A 229 -7.43 37.18 -3.36
CA ARG A 229 -6.62 38.13 -4.13
C ARG A 229 -7.22 38.49 -5.47
N ILE A 230 -7.82 37.54 -6.18
CA ILE A 230 -8.52 37.80 -7.44
C ILE A 230 -9.74 38.71 -7.21
N ASP A 231 -10.49 38.51 -6.13
CA ASP A 231 -11.66 39.33 -5.79
C ASP A 231 -11.27 40.78 -5.45
N GLU A 232 -10.17 40.98 -4.71
CA GLU A 232 -9.58 42.30 -4.45
C GLU A 232 -9.19 43.01 -5.75
N LEU A 233 -8.46 42.32 -6.64
CA LEU A 233 -8.03 42.89 -7.93
C LEU A 233 -9.21 43.25 -8.83
N MET A 234 -10.23 42.39 -8.90
CA MET A 234 -11.44 42.66 -9.69
C MET A 234 -12.27 43.82 -9.12
N THR A 235 -12.30 43.96 -7.79
CA THR A 235 -12.98 45.08 -7.13
C THR A 235 -12.25 46.39 -7.39
N GLY A 236 -10.93 46.41 -7.25
CA GLY A 236 -10.11 47.58 -7.59
C GLY A 236 -10.25 47.99 -9.06
N LEU A 237 -10.27 47.02 -9.98
CA LEU A 237 -10.47 47.32 -11.40
C LEU A 237 -11.84 47.96 -11.69
N ARG A 238 -12.91 47.50 -11.03
CA ARG A 238 -14.25 48.13 -11.16
C ARG A 238 -14.27 49.55 -10.62
N GLU A 239 -13.70 49.77 -9.44
CA GLU A 239 -13.66 51.10 -8.82
C GLU A 239 -12.89 52.10 -9.69
N VAL A 240 -11.72 51.70 -10.20
CA VAL A 240 -10.95 52.54 -11.14
C VAL A 240 -11.74 52.81 -12.42
N SER A 241 -12.41 51.79 -12.98
CA SER A 241 -13.22 51.95 -14.19
C SER A 241 -14.40 52.91 -13.99
N ASP A 242 -15.09 52.82 -12.85
CA ASP A 242 -16.23 53.68 -12.50
C ASP A 242 -15.78 55.13 -12.29
N ASN A 243 -14.64 55.34 -11.62
CA ASN A 243 -14.04 56.66 -11.44
C ASN A 243 -13.63 57.29 -12.77
N ILE A 244 -12.97 56.54 -13.65
CA ILE A 244 -12.60 57.02 -15.00
C ILE A 244 -13.85 57.39 -15.80
N ALA A 245 -14.91 56.57 -15.76
CA ALA A 245 -16.15 56.87 -16.46
C ALA A 245 -16.79 58.18 -15.97
N HIS A 246 -16.75 58.43 -14.66
CA HIS A 246 -17.26 59.68 -14.07
C HIS A 246 -16.42 60.90 -14.48
N ASP A 247 -15.10 60.77 -14.36
CA ASP A 247 -14.13 61.83 -14.62
C ASP A 247 -14.07 62.23 -16.10
N LEU A 248 -14.34 61.30 -17.02
CA LEU A 248 -14.46 61.59 -18.46
C LEU A 248 -15.82 62.20 -18.83
N LYS A 249 -16.91 61.81 -18.17
CA LYS A 249 -18.26 62.26 -18.52
C LYS A 249 -18.45 63.76 -18.33
N THR A 250 -17.90 64.32 -17.25
CA THR A 250 -18.01 65.74 -16.92
C THR A 250 -17.41 66.66 -17.99
N PRO A 251 -16.13 66.53 -18.36
CA PRO A 251 -15.50 67.37 -19.38
C PRO A 251 -16.08 67.11 -20.77
N LEU A 252 -16.38 65.87 -21.15
CA LEU A 252 -17.04 65.58 -22.43
C LEU A 252 -18.41 66.25 -22.55
N THR A 253 -19.17 66.32 -21.44
CA THR A 253 -20.45 67.02 -21.42
C THR A 253 -20.25 68.53 -21.57
N ARG A 254 -19.21 69.11 -20.95
CA ARG A 254 -18.87 70.53 -21.11
C ARG A 254 -18.47 70.87 -22.54
N LEU A 255 -17.58 70.08 -23.13
CA LEU A 255 -17.11 70.22 -24.50
C LEU A 255 -18.29 70.18 -25.50
N ARG A 256 -19.21 69.21 -25.33
CA ARG A 256 -20.44 69.12 -26.12
C ARG A 256 -21.33 70.35 -25.97
N ASN A 257 -21.58 70.79 -24.73
CA ASN A 257 -22.45 71.93 -24.48
C ASN A 257 -21.88 73.23 -25.07
N ARG A 258 -20.55 73.41 -25.01
CA ARG A 258 -19.88 74.57 -25.58
C ARG A 258 -19.93 74.57 -27.11
N ALA A 259 -19.82 73.39 -27.74
CA ALA A 259 -20.07 73.24 -29.18
C ALA A 259 -21.52 73.59 -29.57
N ASP A 260 -22.51 73.11 -28.80
CA ASP A 260 -23.93 73.41 -29.02
C ASP A 260 -24.25 74.90 -28.84
N GLU A 261 -23.65 75.57 -27.86
CA GLU A 261 -23.86 76.99 -27.57
C GLU A 261 -23.35 77.89 -28.70
N VAL A 262 -22.16 77.58 -29.22
CA VAL A 262 -21.54 78.30 -30.33
C VAL A 262 -22.32 78.08 -31.63
N LEU A 263 -22.82 76.86 -31.88
CA LEU A 263 -23.67 76.55 -33.03
C LEU A 263 -25.05 77.23 -33.01
N ARG A 264 -25.58 77.55 -31.82
CA ARG A 264 -26.92 78.14 -31.64
C ARG A 264 -26.91 79.67 -31.54
N SER A 265 -25.74 80.29 -31.44
CA SER A 265 -25.58 81.74 -31.36
C SER A 265 -25.24 82.33 -32.74
N ASP A 266 -25.68 83.57 -33.01
CA ASP A 266 -25.22 84.36 -34.17
C ASP A 266 -23.78 84.86 -33.95
N ALA A 267 -22.87 83.93 -33.65
CA ALA A 267 -21.48 84.21 -33.35
C ALA A 267 -20.73 84.67 -34.61
N THR A 268 -19.81 85.62 -34.44
CA THR A 268 -18.89 86.05 -35.50
C THR A 268 -17.83 84.98 -35.78
N ASN A 269 -17.22 85.02 -36.97
CA ASN A 269 -16.14 84.09 -37.35
C ASN A 269 -15.00 84.05 -36.30
N GLU A 270 -14.71 85.18 -35.66
CA GLU A 270 -13.70 85.28 -34.61
C GLU A 270 -14.10 84.49 -33.35
N GLN A 271 -15.36 84.60 -32.92
CA GLN A 271 -15.92 83.88 -31.77
C GLN A 271 -16.00 82.36 -32.02
N TYR A 272 -16.31 81.94 -33.25
CA TYR A 272 -16.22 80.52 -33.65
C TYR A 272 -14.80 79.99 -33.53
N ARG A 273 -13.81 80.78 -33.97
CA ARG A 273 -12.40 80.40 -33.94
C ARG A 273 -11.88 80.29 -32.49
N GLU A 274 -12.25 81.24 -31.65
CA GLU A 274 -11.92 81.23 -30.21
C GLU A 274 -12.51 80.00 -29.52
N ALA A 275 -13.80 79.72 -29.70
CA ALA A 275 -14.42 78.57 -29.06
C ALA A 275 -13.88 77.21 -29.56
N LEU A 276 -13.53 77.08 -30.85
CA LEU A 276 -12.86 75.88 -31.37
C LEU A 276 -11.46 75.71 -30.77
N THR A 277 -10.74 76.81 -30.53
CA THR A 277 -9.42 76.78 -29.89
C THR A 277 -9.54 76.30 -28.44
N ASP A 278 -10.49 76.85 -27.68
CA ASP A 278 -10.79 76.40 -26.30
C ASP A 278 -11.15 74.89 -26.25
N MET A 279 -11.98 74.43 -27.20
CA MET A 279 -12.38 73.02 -27.28
C MET A 279 -11.21 72.07 -27.61
N ILE A 280 -10.25 72.53 -28.42
CA ILE A 280 -9.02 71.80 -28.72
C ILE A 280 -8.14 71.72 -27.46
N GLU A 281 -7.96 72.84 -26.75
CA GLU A 281 -7.16 72.86 -25.51
C GLU A 281 -7.76 71.94 -24.42
N GLU A 282 -9.09 71.93 -24.27
CA GLU A 282 -9.79 71.05 -23.33
C GLU A 282 -9.66 69.57 -23.74
N SER A 283 -9.72 69.27 -25.05
CA SER A 283 -9.49 67.92 -25.59
C SER A 283 -8.05 67.44 -25.35
N ASP A 284 -7.05 68.30 -25.57
CA ASP A 284 -5.65 68.00 -25.29
C ASP A 284 -5.43 67.73 -23.79
N GLY A 285 -6.17 68.43 -22.92
CA GLY A 285 -6.21 68.15 -21.49
C GLY A 285 -6.68 66.73 -21.19
N LEU A 286 -7.76 66.27 -21.84
CA LEU A 286 -8.28 64.91 -21.67
C LEU A 286 -7.31 63.84 -22.18
N ILE A 287 -6.65 64.09 -23.31
CA ILE A 287 -5.64 63.18 -23.86
C ILE A 287 -4.49 63.00 -22.86
N ARG A 288 -3.97 64.10 -22.28
CA ARG A 288 -2.92 64.02 -21.26
C ARG A 288 -3.32 63.22 -20.01
N ILE A 289 -4.56 63.37 -19.55
CA ILE A 289 -5.08 62.60 -18.40
C ILE A 289 -5.16 61.11 -18.75
N PHE A 290 -5.63 60.78 -19.95
CA PHE A 290 -5.72 59.39 -20.42
C PHE A 290 -4.34 58.74 -20.56
N ASP A 291 -3.36 59.45 -21.10
CA ASP A 291 -1.98 58.99 -21.18
C ASP A 291 -1.37 58.74 -19.79
N ALA A 292 -1.66 59.61 -18.81
CA ALA A 292 -1.23 59.42 -17.43
C ALA A 292 -1.87 58.18 -16.78
N LEU A 293 -3.17 57.94 -17.00
CA LEU A 293 -3.87 56.75 -16.51
C LEU A 293 -3.30 55.45 -17.11
N LEU A 294 -3.02 55.44 -18.42
CA LEU A 294 -2.39 54.29 -19.09
C LEU A 294 -0.97 54.02 -18.56
N MET A 295 -0.23 55.07 -18.18
CA MET A 295 1.08 54.93 -17.57
C MET A 295 1.00 54.28 -16.18
N ILE A 296 0.04 54.70 -15.35
CA ILE A 296 -0.20 54.12 -14.02
C ILE A 296 -0.62 52.65 -14.14
N ALA A 297 -1.58 52.33 -15.02
CA ALA A 297 -2.04 50.95 -15.22
C ALA A 297 -0.91 50.01 -15.69
N ARG A 298 0.00 50.48 -16.55
CA ARG A 298 1.19 49.72 -16.94
C ARG A 298 2.19 49.53 -15.80
N ALA A 299 2.38 50.55 -14.96
CA ALA A 299 3.27 50.47 -13.81
C ALA A 299 2.76 49.46 -12.76
N GLU A 300 1.45 49.46 -12.46
CA GLU A 300 0.84 48.49 -11.54
C GLU A 300 0.88 47.05 -12.08
N ALA A 301 0.63 46.86 -13.38
CA ALA A 301 0.76 45.55 -14.02
C ALA A 301 2.21 45.03 -14.01
N GLY A 302 3.19 45.93 -14.19
CA GLY A 302 4.62 45.62 -14.10
C GLY A 302 5.07 45.25 -12.69
N TYR A 303 4.59 45.97 -11.66
CA TYR A 303 4.85 45.66 -10.25
C TYR A 303 4.32 44.27 -9.84
N CYS A 304 3.19 43.85 -10.39
CA CYS A 304 2.60 42.53 -10.12
C CYS A 304 3.45 41.39 -10.69
N SER A 305 4.16 41.61 -11.80
CA SER A 305 5.08 40.63 -12.40
C SER A 305 6.35 40.42 -11.57
N ASP A 306 6.92 41.49 -11.00
CA ASP A 306 8.15 41.39 -10.20
C ASP A 306 7.89 40.70 -8.84
N PHE A 307 6.73 40.97 -8.23
CA PHE A 307 6.34 40.34 -6.96
C PHE A 307 6.06 38.83 -7.06
N LEU A 308 5.61 38.35 -8.24
CA LEU A 308 5.40 36.92 -8.48
C LEU A 308 6.71 36.15 -8.62
N ASN A 309 7.79 36.80 -9.10
CA ASN A 309 9.11 36.19 -9.16
C ASN A 309 9.77 36.06 -7.78
N GLU A 310 9.42 36.93 -6.83
CA GLU A 310 9.97 36.91 -5.48
C GLU A 310 9.38 35.77 -4.60
N PHE A 311 8.20 35.24 -4.97
CA PHE A 311 7.58 34.09 -4.30
C PHE A 311 8.05 32.71 -4.82
N ASP A 312 8.74 32.65 -5.97
CA ASP A 312 9.25 31.39 -6.55
C ASP A 312 10.71 31.07 -6.10
N ALA A 313 11.24 31.85 -5.15
CA ALA A 313 12.60 31.72 -4.60
C ALA A 313 12.65 31.16 -3.17
N GLY A 314 11.59 30.50 -2.70
CA GLY A 314 11.47 29.90 -1.36
C GLY A 314 11.33 28.39 -1.35
#